data_AF-A0A9P5PU91-F1
#
_entry.id   AF-A0A9P5PU91-F1
#
_cell.length_a   1.000
_cell.length_b   1.000
_cell.length_c   1.000
_cell.angle_alpha   90.00
_cell.angle_beta   90.00
_cell.angle_gamma   90.00
#
_symmetry.space_group_name_H-M   'P 1'
#
loop_
_entity.id
_entity.type
_entity.pdbx_description
1 polymer ?
#
loop_
_entity_poly.entity_id
_entity_poly.type
_entity_poly.pdbx_seq_one_letter_code
_entity_poly.pdbx_strand_id
1 'polypeptide(L)'
;MPRLATFVTLLALLFASSEPVSADTGVSTFNDFSSQSGVACAGFSPDNSQGTNIFAAALGDLSPLWTGARCEGTITASDCTGTGSCIDCTGPACPDEEQCGQCFNISCASSLDGETTGSCSDTVIKVKIVDACPSTHPENFCKIAEFGGDVPADQACEASGVNAFDIATTARSLLSSFQGNLNINIESTSC
;
A
#
# COMPACT_ATOMS: atom_id res chain seq x y z
N MET A 1 -50.11 -46.98 34.61
CA MET A 1 -49.50 -46.03 33.65
C MET A 1 -49.86 -44.63 34.13
N PRO A 2 -48.87 -43.81 34.55
CA PRO A 2 -48.25 -42.86 33.61
C PRO A 2 -46.71 -42.83 33.70
N ARG A 3 -46.07 -42.37 32.62
CA ARG A 3 -44.62 -42.20 32.48
C ARG A 3 -44.24 -40.78 32.95
N LEU A 4 -43.25 -40.69 33.86
CA LEU A 4 -42.54 -39.44 34.15
C LEU A 4 -41.71 -39.06 32.91
N ALA A 5 -41.98 -37.91 32.33
CA ALA A 5 -41.15 -37.32 31.28
C ALA A 5 -40.07 -36.46 31.92
N THR A 6 -38.82 -36.91 31.82
CA THR A 6 -37.63 -36.16 32.21
C THR A 6 -37.38 -35.05 31.19
N PHE A 7 -37.45 -33.79 31.61
CA PHE A 7 -36.98 -32.65 30.82
C PHE A 7 -35.48 -32.47 31.06
N VAL A 8 -34.66 -32.77 30.05
CA VAL A 8 -33.25 -32.39 30.01
C VAL A 8 -33.16 -31.10 29.21
N THR A 9 -32.88 -29.99 29.88
CA THR A 9 -32.65 -28.69 29.22
C THR A 9 -31.20 -28.66 28.71
N LEU A 10 -31.02 -28.75 27.40
CA LEU A 10 -29.72 -28.66 26.74
C LEU A 10 -29.33 -27.18 26.62
N LEU A 11 -28.35 -26.73 27.41
CA LEU A 11 -27.79 -25.38 27.31
C LEU A 11 -26.72 -25.39 26.21
N ALA A 12 -27.03 -24.85 25.04
CA ALA A 12 -26.08 -24.68 23.95
C ALA A 12 -25.17 -23.47 24.23
N LEU A 13 -23.89 -23.73 24.53
CA LEU A 13 -22.86 -22.69 24.50
C LEU A 13 -22.55 -22.36 23.04
N LEU A 14 -22.95 -21.15 22.61
CA LEU A 14 -22.48 -20.54 21.38
C LEU A 14 -21.05 -20.05 21.59
N PHE A 15 -20.07 -20.86 21.18
CA PHE A 15 -18.71 -20.36 20.95
C PHE A 15 -18.74 -19.56 19.65
N ALA A 16 -18.67 -18.23 19.75
CA ALA A 16 -18.39 -17.38 18.60
C ALA A 16 -16.93 -17.66 18.19
N SER A 17 -16.74 -18.41 17.11
CA SER A 17 -15.45 -18.57 16.46
C SER A 17 -15.08 -17.26 15.77
N SER A 18 -14.20 -16.47 16.39
CA SER A 18 -13.50 -15.38 15.69
C SER A 18 -12.48 -16.03 14.76
N GLU A 19 -12.75 -16.09 13.47
CA GLU A 19 -11.72 -16.46 12.50
C GLU A 19 -10.63 -15.38 12.52
N PRO A 20 -9.34 -15.75 12.59
CA PRO A 20 -8.28 -14.79 12.42
C PRO A 20 -8.37 -14.24 10.99
N VAL A 21 -8.69 -12.96 10.86
CA VAL A 21 -8.54 -12.27 9.57
C VAL A 21 -7.04 -12.26 9.26
N SER A 22 -6.65 -12.98 8.21
CA SER A 22 -5.27 -12.97 7.73
C SER A 22 -5.04 -11.63 7.05
N ALA A 23 -4.31 -10.72 7.71
CA ALA A 23 -3.82 -9.53 7.07
C ALA A 23 -2.68 -9.90 6.10
N ASP A 24 -2.73 -9.37 4.89
CA ASP A 24 -1.61 -9.46 3.96
C ASP A 24 -0.45 -8.59 4.48
N THR A 25 0.79 -8.93 4.09
CA THR A 25 1.95 -8.11 4.45
C THR A 25 2.48 -7.37 3.23
N GLY A 26 3.13 -6.25 3.49
CA GLY A 26 3.68 -5.40 2.44
C GLY A 26 4.71 -4.42 2.98
N VAL A 27 5.09 -3.49 2.12
CA VAL A 27 5.98 -2.39 2.44
C VAL A 27 5.29 -1.07 2.12
N SER A 28 5.61 -0.04 2.87
CA SER A 28 5.16 1.31 2.55
C SER A 28 6.31 2.29 2.35
N THR A 29 6.25 3.02 1.26
CA THR A 29 6.95 4.30 1.08
C THR A 29 6.01 5.46 1.37
N PHE A 30 6.55 6.68 1.35
CA PHE A 30 5.77 7.89 1.60
C PHE A 30 6.01 8.96 0.53
N ASN A 31 4.91 9.48 -0.02
CA ASN A 31 4.92 10.47 -1.08
C ASN A 31 3.95 11.62 -0.80
N ASP A 32 4.28 12.80 -1.30
CA ASP A 32 3.41 13.98 -1.23
C ASP A 32 2.64 14.10 -2.55
N PHE A 33 1.43 13.55 -2.56
CA PHE A 33 0.55 13.58 -3.73
C PHE A 33 0.21 15.01 -4.14
N SER A 34 0.19 15.97 -3.21
CA SER A 34 -0.11 17.37 -3.52
C SER A 34 0.95 18.09 -4.35
N SER A 35 2.14 17.49 -4.47
CA SER A 35 3.22 18.00 -5.33
C SER A 35 3.12 17.50 -6.78
N GLN A 36 2.24 16.55 -7.05
CA GLN A 36 2.07 15.94 -8.36
C GLN A 36 1.07 16.71 -9.22
N SER A 37 1.25 16.68 -10.54
CA SER A 37 0.31 17.30 -11.48
C SER A 37 -0.96 16.48 -11.72
N GLY A 38 -0.97 15.20 -11.33
CA GLY A 38 -2.07 14.27 -11.55
C GLY A 38 -1.74 12.89 -10.95
N VAL A 39 -2.69 11.97 -11.06
CA VAL A 39 -2.57 10.57 -10.63
C VAL A 39 -3.10 9.63 -11.71
N ALA A 40 -2.71 8.36 -11.69
CA ALA A 40 -3.11 7.35 -12.67
C ALA A 40 -4.62 7.07 -12.66
N CYS A 41 -5.27 7.11 -11.49
CA CYS A 41 -6.69 6.82 -11.39
C CYS A 41 -7.57 7.98 -11.86
N ALA A 42 -8.27 7.77 -12.98
CA ALA A 42 -9.20 8.74 -13.53
C ALA A 42 -10.29 9.14 -12.52
N GLY A 43 -10.53 10.45 -12.39
CA GLY A 43 -11.55 11.00 -11.50
C GLY A 43 -11.10 11.25 -10.06
N PHE A 44 -9.85 10.91 -9.71
CA PHE A 44 -9.24 11.26 -8.44
C PHE A 44 -8.32 12.47 -8.57
N SER A 45 -8.16 13.21 -7.47
CA SER A 45 -7.24 14.36 -7.39
C SER A 45 -5.91 13.94 -6.76
N PRO A 46 -4.78 14.54 -7.18
CA PRO A 46 -3.48 14.42 -6.52
C PRO A 46 -3.49 15.17 -5.18
N ASP A 47 -4.24 14.66 -4.20
CA ASP A 47 -4.33 15.21 -2.84
C ASP A 47 -4.01 14.09 -1.84
N ASN A 48 -3.27 14.43 -0.78
CA ASN A 48 -2.95 13.53 0.32
C ASN A 48 -4.20 13.00 1.05
N SER A 49 -5.33 13.70 0.95
CA SER A 49 -6.62 13.28 1.52
C SER A 49 -7.63 12.90 0.44
N GLN A 50 -8.33 11.79 0.66
CA GLN A 50 -9.36 11.23 -0.25
C GLN A 50 -10.73 11.11 0.44
N GLY A 51 -10.95 11.98 1.44
CA GLY A 51 -12.11 12.00 2.32
C GLY A 51 -11.72 12.07 3.80
N THR A 52 -12.73 12.14 4.67
CA THR A 52 -12.53 12.21 6.12
C THR A 52 -11.80 10.97 6.62
N ASN A 53 -10.57 11.14 7.12
CA ASN A 53 -9.70 10.08 7.62
C ASN A 53 -9.36 9.00 6.58
N ILE A 54 -9.29 9.37 5.29
CA ILE A 54 -8.83 8.51 4.21
C ILE A 54 -7.65 9.18 3.53
N PHE A 55 -6.51 8.50 3.52
CA PHE A 55 -5.28 8.97 2.91
C PHE A 55 -5.15 8.46 1.47
N ALA A 56 -4.54 9.25 0.58
CA ALA A 56 -4.16 8.75 -0.73
C ALA A 56 -3.06 7.69 -0.62
N ALA A 57 -3.09 6.73 -1.53
CA ALA A 57 -1.99 5.81 -1.74
C ALA A 57 -1.90 5.41 -3.23
N ALA A 58 -0.70 4.97 -3.62
CA ALA A 58 -0.48 4.25 -4.86
C ALA A 58 -0.18 2.77 -4.56
N LEU A 59 -0.63 1.86 -5.43
CA LEU A 59 -0.31 0.43 -5.33
C LEU A 59 0.69 0.01 -6.42
N GLY A 60 1.70 -0.77 -6.04
CA GLY A 60 2.66 -1.34 -6.98
C GLY A 60 2.01 -2.26 -8.03
N ASP A 61 2.37 -2.08 -9.29
CA ASP A 61 1.81 -2.85 -10.43
C ASP A 61 2.23 -4.34 -10.45
N LEU A 62 3.17 -4.72 -9.57
CA LEU A 62 3.61 -6.10 -9.34
C LEU A 62 3.08 -6.70 -8.03
N SER A 63 2.19 -5.98 -7.34
CA SER A 63 1.58 -6.43 -6.10
C SER A 63 0.65 -7.63 -6.35
N PRO A 64 0.66 -8.64 -5.44
CA PRO A 64 -0.37 -9.68 -5.44
C PRO A 64 -1.80 -9.15 -5.30
N LEU A 65 -1.97 -7.97 -4.70
CA LEU A 65 -3.25 -7.28 -4.61
C LEU A 65 -3.59 -6.53 -5.90
N TRP A 66 -2.65 -6.29 -6.82
CA TRP A 66 -2.96 -5.63 -8.08
C TRP A 66 -4.00 -6.42 -8.88
N THR A 67 -5.01 -5.73 -9.41
CA THR A 67 -6.02 -6.32 -10.30
C THR A 67 -6.04 -5.52 -11.58
N GLY A 68 -6.00 -6.23 -12.71
CA GLY A 68 -5.87 -5.64 -14.04
C GLY A 68 -4.52 -5.95 -14.69
N ALA A 69 -4.28 -5.34 -15.84
CA ALA A 69 -3.00 -5.44 -16.51
C ALA A 69 -1.93 -4.66 -15.73
N ARG A 70 -0.68 -5.12 -15.79
CA ARG A 70 0.47 -4.30 -15.36
C ARG A 70 0.49 -3.02 -16.19
N CYS A 71 0.92 -1.91 -15.59
CA CYS A 71 1.12 -0.66 -16.30
C CYS A 71 2.08 -0.80 -17.50
N GLU A 72 1.77 -0.11 -18.60
CA GLU A 72 2.48 -0.24 -19.87
C GLU A 72 3.70 0.67 -19.94
N GLY A 73 4.89 0.15 -19.66
CA GLY A 73 6.14 0.92 -19.70
C GLY A 73 7.36 0.16 -20.18
N THR A 74 8.46 0.88 -20.36
CA THR A 74 9.78 0.33 -20.70
C THR A 74 10.84 1.03 -19.87
N ILE A 75 11.76 0.25 -19.29
CA ILE A 75 12.90 0.80 -18.55
C ILE A 75 13.94 1.28 -19.56
N THR A 76 14.20 2.59 -19.54
CA THR A 76 15.15 3.22 -20.46
C THR A 76 16.16 4.05 -19.67
N ALA A 77 17.43 3.62 -19.67
CA ALA A 77 18.48 4.28 -18.87
C ALA A 77 18.71 5.76 -19.24
N SER A 78 18.39 6.17 -20.48
CA SER A 78 18.48 7.58 -20.91
C SER A 78 17.48 8.50 -20.23
N ASP A 79 16.46 7.94 -19.60
CA ASP A 79 15.45 8.69 -18.87
C ASP A 79 15.92 8.99 -17.44
N CYS A 80 17.13 8.58 -17.05
CA CYS A 80 17.72 8.84 -15.74
C CYS A 80 18.83 9.88 -15.81
N THR A 81 18.89 10.75 -14.80
CA THR A 81 19.96 11.76 -14.65
C THR A 81 21.29 11.17 -14.16
N GLY A 82 21.28 9.91 -13.73
CA GLY A 82 22.42 9.28 -13.03
C GLY A 82 22.57 9.72 -11.57
N THR A 83 21.59 10.43 -11.02
CA THR A 83 21.60 10.94 -9.63
C THR A 83 20.30 10.63 -8.87
N GLY A 84 19.65 9.51 -9.18
CA GLY A 84 18.43 9.11 -8.49
C GLY A 84 17.14 9.80 -8.98
N SER A 85 17.19 10.47 -10.12
CA SER A 85 16.06 11.22 -10.68
C SER A 85 15.90 10.98 -12.17
N CYS A 86 14.70 11.25 -12.69
CA CYS A 86 14.40 11.10 -14.10
C CYS A 86 14.48 12.42 -14.89
N ILE A 87 14.70 12.26 -16.19
CA ILE A 87 14.62 13.27 -17.23
C ILE A 87 13.25 13.08 -17.89
N ASP A 88 12.38 14.10 -17.82
CA ASP A 88 11.02 14.03 -18.36
C ASP A 88 10.26 12.79 -17.87
N CYS A 89 9.81 12.86 -16.62
CA CYS A 89 9.20 11.78 -15.87
C CYS A 89 7.77 11.43 -16.33
N THR A 90 7.50 11.54 -17.63
CA THR A 90 6.22 11.14 -18.21
C THR A 90 6.09 9.63 -18.12
N GLY A 91 5.08 9.19 -17.36
CA GLY A 91 4.93 7.80 -16.95
C GLY A 91 4.20 6.88 -17.91
N PRO A 92 4.39 5.56 -17.74
CA PRO A 92 3.51 4.56 -18.35
C PRO A 92 2.05 4.81 -17.99
N ALA A 93 1.16 4.59 -18.96
CA ALA A 93 -0.26 4.53 -18.67
C ALA A 93 -0.57 3.20 -17.95
N CYS A 94 -1.51 3.23 -17.01
CA CYS A 94 -2.10 2.03 -16.40
C CYS A 94 -3.55 1.89 -16.90
N PRO A 95 -3.78 1.61 -18.20
CA PRO A 95 -5.10 1.78 -18.83
C PRO A 95 -6.20 0.83 -18.31
N ASP A 96 -5.84 -0.19 -17.54
CA ASP A 96 -6.76 -1.18 -16.97
C ASP A 96 -6.55 -1.40 -15.47
N GLU A 97 -6.12 -0.37 -14.73
CA GLU A 97 -6.02 -0.47 -13.27
C GLU A 97 -7.41 -0.59 -12.64
N GLU A 98 -7.72 -1.77 -12.10
CA GLU A 98 -9.00 -2.04 -11.44
C GLU A 98 -8.95 -1.75 -9.93
N GLN A 99 -7.79 -1.33 -9.41
CA GLN A 99 -7.63 -0.99 -8.00
C GLN A 99 -8.00 0.44 -7.63
N CYS A 100 -8.19 1.29 -8.63
CA CYS A 100 -8.61 2.66 -8.44
C CYS A 100 -9.88 2.78 -7.57
N GLY A 101 -9.77 3.55 -6.49
CA GLY A 101 -10.84 3.82 -5.55
C GLY A 101 -11.03 2.77 -4.46
N GLN A 102 -10.29 1.64 -4.48
CA GLN A 102 -10.37 0.64 -3.42
C GLN A 102 -9.68 1.13 -2.14
N CYS A 103 -10.19 0.70 -0.99
CA CYS A 103 -9.66 1.09 0.30
C CYS A 103 -9.02 -0.08 1.05
N PHE A 104 -7.96 0.25 1.80
CA PHE A 104 -7.25 -0.69 2.65
C PHE A 104 -7.03 -0.07 4.03
N ASN A 105 -7.17 -0.89 5.06
CA ASN A 105 -6.66 -0.60 6.39
C ASN A 105 -5.17 -0.97 6.42
N ILE A 106 -4.34 -0.05 6.88
CA ILE A 106 -2.88 -0.20 6.98
C ILE A 106 -2.49 -0.01 8.44
N SER A 107 -1.66 -0.91 8.97
CA SER A 107 -0.97 -0.72 10.24
C SER A 107 0.53 -0.98 10.10
N CYS A 108 1.33 -0.34 10.96
CA CYS A 108 2.77 -0.54 11.01
C CYS A 108 3.09 -1.90 11.65
N ALA A 109 3.94 -2.70 10.99
CA ALA A 109 4.45 -3.95 11.53
C ALA A 109 5.86 -3.78 12.10
N SER A 110 6.75 -3.07 11.40
CA SER A 110 8.11 -2.74 11.85
C SER A 110 8.76 -1.69 10.93
N SER A 111 9.96 -1.20 11.28
CA SER A 111 10.80 -0.45 10.33
C SER A 111 11.27 -1.40 9.21
N LEU A 112 11.20 -0.93 7.96
CA LEU A 112 11.74 -1.63 6.80
C LEU A 112 13.26 -1.55 6.77
N ASP A 113 13.80 -0.40 7.15
CA ASP A 113 15.24 -0.09 7.10
C ASP A 113 16.00 -0.56 8.35
N GLY A 114 15.36 -1.34 9.21
CA GLY A 114 15.96 -1.89 10.42
C GLY A 114 16.27 -0.84 11.51
N GLU A 115 15.55 0.28 11.50
CA GLU A 115 15.70 1.30 12.54
C GLU A 115 15.42 0.72 13.93
N THR A 116 16.32 1.02 14.87
CA THR A 116 16.20 0.58 16.27
C THR A 116 15.68 1.67 17.20
N THR A 117 15.51 2.90 16.68
CA THR A 117 14.97 4.05 17.41
C THR A 117 13.63 4.44 16.79
N GLY A 118 12.61 4.56 17.63
CA GLY A 118 11.23 4.75 17.22
C GLY A 118 10.38 3.50 17.39
N SER A 119 9.10 3.58 17.06
CA SER A 119 8.19 2.44 17.13
C SER A 119 7.04 2.58 16.15
N CYS A 120 6.42 1.46 15.81
CA CYS A 120 5.06 1.47 15.30
C CYS A 120 4.12 2.06 16.37
N SER A 121 3.07 2.71 15.90
CA SER A 121 1.89 3.02 16.71
C SER A 121 0.90 1.85 16.64
N ASP A 122 -0.11 1.87 17.51
CA ASP A 122 -1.26 0.96 17.43
C ASP A 122 -2.36 1.48 16.47
N THR A 123 -2.08 2.55 15.71
CA THR A 123 -3.06 3.17 14.82
C THR A 123 -3.19 2.38 13.53
N VAL A 124 -4.44 2.09 13.16
CA VAL A 124 -4.80 1.65 11.81
C VAL A 124 -5.27 2.87 11.02
N ILE A 125 -4.62 3.15 9.90
CA ILE A 125 -5.09 4.19 8.97
C ILE A 125 -5.89 3.53 7.85
N LYS A 126 -6.78 4.31 7.23
CA LYS A 126 -7.42 3.92 5.97
C LYS A 126 -6.77 4.65 4.82
N VAL A 127 -6.33 3.91 3.81
CA VAL A 127 -5.85 4.46 2.55
C VAL A 127 -6.84 4.14 1.43
N LYS A 128 -6.84 4.97 0.39
CA LYS A 128 -7.55 4.74 -0.86
C LYS A 128 -6.55 4.77 -2.00
N ILE A 129 -6.60 3.76 -2.86
CA ILE A 129 -5.77 3.71 -4.06
C ILE A 129 -6.31 4.76 -5.04
N VAL A 130 -5.48 5.75 -5.35
CA VAL A 130 -5.80 6.81 -6.30
C VAL A 130 -4.75 6.97 -7.37
N ASP A 131 -3.68 6.19 -7.28
CA ASP A 131 -2.56 6.22 -8.20
C ASP A 131 -1.96 4.82 -8.32
N ALA A 132 -1.11 4.64 -9.32
CA ALA A 132 -0.32 3.43 -9.50
C ALA A 132 1.12 3.73 -9.11
N CYS A 133 1.85 2.70 -8.69
CA CYS A 133 3.31 2.76 -8.57
C CYS A 133 3.94 1.79 -9.57
N PRO A 134 4.16 2.20 -10.83
CA PRO A 134 4.61 1.27 -11.86
C PRO A 134 6.09 0.96 -11.71
N SER A 135 6.44 -0.32 -11.70
CA SER A 135 7.82 -0.82 -11.74
C SER A 135 8.61 -0.43 -13.00
N THR A 136 7.95 0.16 -14.00
CA THR A 136 8.56 0.66 -15.25
C THR A 136 8.47 2.17 -15.39
N HIS A 137 8.04 2.90 -14.36
CA HIS A 137 8.02 4.35 -14.36
C HIS A 137 9.44 4.89 -14.07
N PRO A 138 9.96 5.87 -14.83
CA PRO A 138 11.30 6.40 -14.61
C PRO A 138 11.49 7.04 -13.23
N GLU A 139 10.45 7.65 -12.64
CA GLU A 139 10.50 8.08 -11.23
C GLU A 139 10.77 6.96 -10.23
N ASN A 140 10.54 5.71 -10.59
CA ASN A 140 10.76 4.57 -9.71
C ASN A 140 12.10 3.92 -10.01
N PHE A 141 12.32 3.46 -11.24
CA PHE A 141 13.56 2.76 -11.58
C PHE A 141 14.79 3.67 -11.52
N CYS A 142 14.69 4.97 -11.86
CA CYS A 142 15.85 5.85 -11.78
C CYS A 142 16.35 6.08 -10.35
N LYS A 143 15.55 5.74 -9.32
CA LYS A 143 15.94 5.87 -7.90
C LYS A 143 16.81 4.71 -7.41
N ILE A 144 16.92 3.61 -8.16
CA ILE A 144 17.72 2.45 -7.73
C ILE A 144 19.19 2.60 -8.13
N ALA A 145 20.05 1.83 -7.47
CA ALA A 145 21.51 1.89 -7.66
C ALA A 145 21.98 1.64 -9.10
N GLU A 146 21.27 0.78 -9.86
CA GLU A 146 21.59 0.50 -11.26
C GLU A 146 21.54 1.77 -12.15
N PHE A 147 20.68 2.73 -11.79
CA PHE A 147 20.46 3.97 -12.54
C PHE A 147 21.02 5.22 -11.83
N GLY A 148 21.87 5.03 -10.82
CA GLY A 148 22.57 6.10 -10.11
C GLY A 148 21.82 6.71 -8.93
N GLY A 149 20.74 6.07 -8.47
CA GLY A 149 20.10 6.41 -7.20
C GLY A 149 20.61 5.56 -6.03
N ASP A 150 19.92 5.65 -4.89
CA ASP A 150 20.28 5.00 -3.63
C ASP A 150 19.09 4.29 -2.95
N VAL A 151 17.91 4.29 -3.58
CA VAL A 151 16.73 3.60 -3.08
C VAL A 151 16.86 2.09 -3.37
N PRO A 152 16.67 1.22 -2.36
CA PRO A 152 16.61 -0.22 -2.60
C PRO A 152 15.50 -0.57 -3.60
N ALA A 153 15.77 -1.48 -4.54
CA ALA A 153 14.83 -1.81 -5.61
C ALA A 153 13.48 -2.32 -5.09
N ASP A 154 13.49 -3.02 -3.95
CA ASP A 154 12.28 -3.50 -3.27
C ASP A 154 11.45 -2.38 -2.61
N GLN A 155 11.96 -1.16 -2.56
CA GLN A 155 11.28 0.04 -2.08
C GLN A 155 10.91 0.99 -3.24
N ALA A 156 11.34 0.70 -4.47
CA ALA A 156 11.02 1.49 -5.66
C ALA A 156 9.86 0.88 -6.47
N CYS A 157 8.93 0.16 -5.82
CA CYS A 157 7.82 -0.53 -6.46
C CYS A 157 8.22 -1.57 -7.53
N GLU A 158 9.48 -2.02 -7.55
CA GLU A 158 9.98 -3.01 -8.51
C GLU A 158 9.93 -4.45 -7.99
N ALA A 159 9.70 -4.65 -6.69
CA ALA A 159 9.68 -5.98 -6.11
C ALA A 159 8.44 -6.79 -6.55
N SER A 160 8.68 -7.79 -7.38
CA SER A 160 7.67 -8.76 -7.78
C SER A 160 7.12 -9.54 -6.58
N GLY A 161 5.79 -9.59 -6.46
CA GLY A 161 5.13 -10.36 -5.40
C GLY A 161 5.09 -9.64 -4.04
N VAL A 162 5.44 -8.36 -3.99
CA VAL A 162 5.37 -7.53 -2.79
C VAL A 162 4.22 -6.53 -2.90
N ASN A 163 3.41 -6.43 -1.85
CA ASN A 163 2.40 -5.38 -1.74
C ASN A 163 3.08 -4.06 -1.38
N ALA A 164 3.55 -3.32 -2.39
CA ALA A 164 4.17 -2.00 -2.22
C ALA A 164 3.09 -0.91 -2.24
N PHE A 165 2.97 -0.17 -1.14
CA PHE A 165 2.08 0.98 -1.01
C PHE A 165 2.90 2.26 -0.93
N ASP A 166 2.67 3.21 -1.85
CA ASP A 166 3.22 4.55 -1.69
C ASP A 166 2.16 5.45 -1.04
N ILE A 167 2.29 5.71 0.26
CA ILE A 167 1.22 6.30 1.08
C ILE A 167 1.45 7.81 1.23
N ALA A 168 0.36 8.58 1.28
CA ALA A 168 0.45 10.01 1.56
C ALA A 168 1.29 10.30 2.82
N THR A 169 2.29 11.17 2.69
CA THR A 169 3.23 11.55 3.76
C THR A 169 2.54 12.00 5.04
N THR A 170 1.36 12.61 4.94
CA THR A 170 0.55 13.05 6.08
C THR A 170 0.07 11.91 6.99
N ALA A 171 0.06 10.67 6.49
CA ALA A 171 -0.33 9.49 7.28
C ALA A 171 0.83 8.94 8.13
N ARG A 172 2.07 9.29 7.79
CA ARG A 172 3.28 8.69 8.34
C ARG A 172 3.35 8.76 9.87
N SER A 173 3.18 9.96 10.43
CA SER A 173 3.26 10.17 11.88
C SER A 173 2.13 9.50 12.66
N LEU A 174 1.04 9.11 11.97
CA LEU A 174 -0.03 8.33 12.57
C LEU A 174 0.35 6.86 12.67
N LEU A 175 1.09 6.33 11.70
CA LEU A 175 1.51 4.92 11.67
C LEU A 175 2.70 4.65 12.59
N SER A 176 3.68 5.55 12.64
CA SER A 176 4.95 5.30 13.31
C SER A 176 5.75 6.57 13.61
N SER A 177 6.69 6.46 14.54
CA SER A 177 7.75 7.45 14.77
C SER A 177 9.08 7.13 14.04
N PHE A 178 9.16 6.02 13.30
CA PHE A 178 10.31 5.69 12.46
C PHE A 178 10.53 6.74 11.37
N GLN A 179 11.80 6.98 11.00
CA GLN A 179 12.22 7.98 10.02
C GLN A 179 12.39 7.41 8.61
N GLY A 180 12.34 6.09 8.46
CA GLY A 180 12.40 5.35 7.19
C GLY A 180 11.06 4.72 6.78
N ASN A 181 11.14 3.84 5.80
CA ASN A 181 9.99 3.12 5.25
C ASN A 181 9.55 2.02 6.22
N LEU A 182 8.33 1.49 6.04
CA LEU A 182 7.73 0.55 6.99
C LEU A 182 7.44 -0.80 6.35
N ASN A 183 7.60 -1.86 7.13
CA ASN A 183 6.82 -3.07 6.91
C ASN A 183 5.40 -2.80 7.43
N ILE A 184 4.39 -3.24 6.67
CA ILE A 184 2.98 -2.97 6.97
C ILE A 184 2.13 -4.24 6.95
N ASN A 185 1.06 -4.23 7.74
CA ASN A 185 -0.05 -5.17 7.61
C ASN A 185 -1.20 -4.48 6.85
N ILE A 186 -1.85 -5.23 5.96
CA ILE A 186 -2.84 -4.76 5.01
C ILE A 186 -4.12 -5.58 5.17
N GLU A 187 -5.25 -4.89 5.21
CA GLU A 187 -6.57 -5.51 5.20
C GLU A 187 -7.49 -4.74 4.23
N SER A 188 -8.12 -5.44 3.28
CA SER A 188 -9.11 -4.82 2.38
C SER A 188 -10.30 -4.31 3.19
N THR A 189 -10.80 -3.11 2.86
CA THR A 189 -11.93 -2.52 3.59
C THR A 189 -12.81 -1.68 2.66
N SER A 190 -14.04 -1.39 3.08
CA SER A 190 -14.86 -0.43 2.37
C SER A 190 -14.33 0.99 2.57
N CYS A 191 -14.35 1.79 1.52
CA CYS A 191 -14.42 3.25 1.68
C CYS A 191 -15.78 3.62 2.29
#